data_AF-A0A2T1GCJ2-F1
#
_entry.id   AF-A0A2T1GCJ2-F1
#
_cell.length_a   1.000
_cell.length_b   1.000
_cell.length_c   1.000
_cell.angle_alpha   90.00
_cell.angle_beta   90.00
_cell.angle_gamma   90.00
#
_symmetry.space_group_name_H-M   'P 1'
#
loop_
_entity.id
_entity.type
_entity.pdbx_description
1 polymer ?
#
loop_
_entity_poly.entity_id
_entity_poly.type
_entity_poly.pdbx_seq_one_letter_code
_entity_poly.pdbx_strand_id
1 'polypeptide(L)'
;MKILCYQIALSFTIASLPLQPTLAQPQHLDVAFYCGRVQIQDSGERKMMPATVVQVKGTEGERTLVVWKNGFKNMSPLERCETVSKRFQAAWQRGDFKKFAPQSNNKNGLGILCALSFQGKACTEKDILFTVKNANEANKIVADLYQSLQNATVGRPIYQSSSSQSIDMQELINGISNSTDK
;
A
#
# COMPACT_ATOMS: atom_id res chain seq x y z
N MET A 1 65.40 -52.78 -28.75
CA MET A 1 64.74 -51.48 -29.01
C MET A 1 63.71 -51.27 -27.89
N LYS A 2 63.98 -50.37 -26.94
CA LYS A 2 63.15 -50.15 -25.74
C LYS A 2 62.07 -49.12 -26.07
N ILE A 3 60.80 -49.48 -25.94
CA ILE A 3 59.67 -48.55 -26.02
C ILE A 3 59.31 -48.17 -24.58
N LEU A 4 59.59 -46.92 -24.19
CA LEU A 4 59.20 -46.37 -22.90
C LEU A 4 57.70 -46.00 -22.95
N CYS A 5 56.89 -46.62 -22.09
CA CYS A 5 55.52 -46.20 -21.80
C CYS A 5 55.54 -44.96 -20.91
N TYR A 6 55.04 -43.83 -21.42
CA TYR A 6 54.82 -42.61 -20.64
C TYR A 6 53.40 -42.64 -20.08
N GLN A 7 53.24 -42.92 -18.78
CA GLN A 7 51.95 -42.91 -18.10
C GLN A 7 51.62 -41.48 -17.66
N ILE A 8 50.64 -40.85 -18.30
CA ILE A 8 50.10 -39.56 -17.89
C ILE A 8 48.99 -39.84 -16.86
N ALA A 9 49.28 -39.63 -15.58
CA ALA A 9 48.26 -39.64 -14.53
C ALA A 9 47.47 -38.32 -14.56
N LEU A 10 46.24 -38.36 -15.07
CA LEU A 10 45.29 -37.26 -15.06
C LEU A 10 44.51 -37.26 -13.73
N SER A 11 44.92 -36.40 -12.81
CA SER A 11 44.23 -36.16 -11.54
C SER A 11 43.05 -35.20 -11.77
N PHE A 12 41.82 -35.70 -11.71
CA PHE A 12 40.61 -34.85 -11.69
C PHE A 12 40.33 -34.38 -10.27
N THR A 13 40.61 -33.11 -9.97
CA THR A 13 40.15 -32.45 -8.74
C THR A 13 38.70 -32.01 -8.92
N ILE A 14 37.76 -32.74 -8.30
CA ILE A 14 36.35 -32.36 -8.26
C ILE A 14 36.22 -31.24 -7.21
N ALA A 15 36.15 -29.99 -7.65
CA ALA A 15 35.87 -28.85 -6.79
C ALA A 15 34.37 -28.82 -6.45
N SER A 16 34.02 -29.25 -5.23
CA SER A 16 32.65 -29.13 -4.69
C SER A 16 32.36 -27.68 -4.29
N LEU A 17 31.58 -26.97 -5.10
CA LEU A 17 31.04 -25.66 -4.73
C LEU A 17 29.95 -25.83 -3.66
N PRO A 18 30.02 -25.15 -2.51
CA PRO A 18 28.93 -25.16 -1.54
C PRO A 18 27.71 -24.44 -2.15
N LEU A 19 26.60 -25.17 -2.29
CA LEU A 19 25.27 -24.60 -2.54
C LEU A 19 24.90 -23.74 -1.34
N GLN A 20 25.17 -22.43 -1.42
CA GLN A 20 24.66 -21.50 -0.42
C GLN A 20 23.17 -21.29 -0.69
N PRO A 21 22.27 -21.48 0.29
CA PRO A 21 20.87 -21.17 0.13
C PRO A 21 20.74 -19.66 -0.11
N THR A 22 20.27 -19.28 -1.29
CA THR A 22 19.91 -17.89 -1.59
C THR A 22 18.68 -17.57 -0.74
N LEU A 23 18.87 -16.84 0.36
CA LEU A 23 17.77 -16.20 1.04
C LEU A 23 17.16 -15.20 0.05
N ALA A 24 15.98 -15.51 -0.48
CA ALA A 24 15.21 -14.55 -1.28
C ALA A 24 15.00 -13.30 -0.41
N GLN A 25 15.70 -12.22 -0.74
CA GLN A 25 15.46 -10.92 -0.13
C GLN A 25 13.99 -10.55 -0.37
N PRO A 26 13.27 -10.01 0.64
CA PRO A 26 11.92 -9.52 0.43
C PRO A 26 11.98 -8.52 -0.72
N GLN A 27 11.27 -8.85 -1.81
CA GLN A 27 11.21 -8.02 -3.00
C GLN A 27 10.78 -6.62 -2.55
N HIS A 28 11.64 -5.63 -2.74
CA HIS A 28 11.29 -4.24 -2.49
C HIS A 28 10.28 -3.87 -3.57
N LEU A 29 9.00 -4.15 -3.29
CA LEU A 29 7.91 -3.90 -4.22
C LEU A 29 7.93 -2.41 -4.58
N ASP A 30 8.00 -2.12 -5.87
CA ASP A 30 8.01 -0.75 -6.36
C ASP A 30 6.57 -0.23 -6.33
N VAL A 31 6.19 0.42 -5.23
CA VAL A 31 4.83 0.93 -5.02
C VAL A 31 4.74 2.40 -5.41
N ALA A 32 3.75 2.70 -6.25
CA ALA A 32 3.41 4.05 -6.68
C ALA A 32 2.04 4.47 -6.14
N PHE A 33 1.97 5.69 -5.61
CA PHE A 33 0.73 6.38 -5.26
C PHE A 33 0.58 7.61 -6.14
N TYR A 34 -0.56 7.73 -6.81
CA TYR A 34 -0.79 8.81 -7.75
C TYR A 34 -2.26 9.21 -7.83
N CYS A 35 -2.50 10.40 -8.39
CA CYS A 35 -3.85 10.85 -8.69
C CYS A 35 -4.28 10.29 -10.05
N GLY A 36 -5.20 9.34 -10.01
CA GLY A 36 -5.84 8.75 -11.19
C GLY A 36 -7.27 9.24 -11.36
N ARG A 37 -8.03 8.52 -12.21
CA ARG A 37 -9.47 8.73 -12.39
C ARG A 37 -10.19 7.41 -12.33
N VAL A 38 -11.35 7.39 -11.69
CA VAL A 38 -12.22 6.21 -11.59
C VAL A 38 -13.63 6.55 -12.02
N GLN A 39 -14.30 5.59 -12.63
CA GLN A 39 -15.70 5.73 -12.99
C GLN A 39 -16.57 5.37 -11.78
N ILE A 40 -17.43 6.29 -11.35
CA ILE A 40 -18.43 6.03 -10.32
C ILE A 40 -19.85 6.21 -10.89
N GLN A 41 -20.78 5.49 -10.27
CA GLN A 41 -22.21 5.73 -10.43
C GLN A 41 -22.63 6.76 -9.38
N ASP A 42 -23.13 7.90 -9.82
CA ASP A 42 -23.60 8.98 -8.93
C ASP A 42 -24.94 9.49 -9.45
N SER A 43 -26.00 9.30 -8.65
CA SER A 43 -27.38 9.69 -9.01
C SER A 43 -27.85 9.18 -10.38
N GLY A 44 -27.50 7.94 -10.74
CA GLY A 44 -27.89 7.34 -12.03
C GLY A 44 -27.02 7.74 -13.23
N GLU A 45 -26.05 8.63 -13.05
CA GLU A 45 -25.07 9.01 -14.08
C GLU A 45 -23.68 8.41 -13.82
N ARG A 46 -22.99 8.02 -14.90
CA ARG A 46 -21.59 7.58 -14.85
C ARG A 46 -20.68 8.80 -14.92
N LYS A 47 -19.87 9.02 -13.88
CA LYS A 47 -18.95 10.16 -13.79
C LYS A 47 -17.52 9.70 -13.55
N MET A 48 -16.57 10.32 -14.25
CA MET A 48 -15.15 10.15 -13.98
C MET A 48 -14.76 11.08 -12.85
N MET A 49 -14.32 10.51 -11.73
CA MET A 49 -13.90 11.27 -10.55
C MET A 49 -12.40 11.10 -10.30
N PRO A 50 -11.71 12.16 -9.84
CA PRO A 50 -10.33 12.03 -9.41
C PRO A 50 -10.22 11.10 -8.20
N ALA A 51 -9.20 10.26 -8.17
CA ALA A 51 -8.99 9.28 -7.11
C ALA A 51 -7.51 9.12 -6.76
N THR A 52 -7.23 8.94 -5.46
CA THR A 52 -5.91 8.47 -5.03
C THR A 52 -5.86 6.97 -5.24
N VAL A 53 -4.91 6.54 -6.06
CA VAL A 53 -4.72 5.15 -6.48
C VAL A 53 -3.36 4.67 -6.01
N VAL A 54 -3.28 3.40 -5.63
CA VAL A 54 -2.02 2.69 -5.37
C VAL A 54 -1.84 1.57 -6.38
N GLN A 55 -0.62 1.43 -6.88
CA GLN A 55 -0.22 0.38 -7.81
C GLN A 55 1.13 -0.20 -7.36
N VAL A 56 1.30 -1.50 -7.53
CA VAL A 56 2.60 -2.16 -7.46
C VAL A 56 3.12 -2.26 -8.88
N LYS A 57 4.26 -1.63 -9.20
CA LYS A 57 4.81 -1.69 -10.56
C LYS A 57 5.17 -3.13 -10.90
N GLY A 58 4.92 -3.50 -12.16
CA GLY A 58 5.07 -4.87 -12.61
C GLY A 58 3.84 -5.75 -12.33
N THR A 59 2.77 -5.20 -11.74
CA THR A 59 1.48 -5.87 -11.61
C THR A 59 0.42 -5.10 -12.40
N GLU A 60 -0.58 -5.82 -12.91
CA GLU A 60 -1.74 -5.20 -13.57
C GLU A 60 -2.74 -4.64 -12.54
N GLY A 61 -2.58 -5.02 -11.27
CA GLY A 61 -3.47 -4.62 -10.18
C GLY A 61 -3.22 -3.19 -9.70
N GLU A 62 -4.25 -2.35 -9.81
CA GLU A 62 -4.36 -1.10 -9.05
C GLU A 62 -5.49 -1.19 -8.02
N ARG A 63 -5.40 -0.36 -6.98
CA ARG A 63 -6.49 -0.18 -6.00
C ARG A 63 -6.78 1.28 -5.78
N THR A 64 -8.07 1.59 -5.81
CA THR A 64 -8.57 2.91 -5.44
C THR A 64 -8.61 3.02 -3.92
N LEU A 65 -7.93 4.02 -3.36
CA LEU A 65 -7.90 4.28 -1.92
C LEU A 65 -8.94 5.32 -1.51
N VAL A 66 -9.03 6.42 -2.27
CA VAL A 66 -9.91 7.54 -1.96
C VAL A 66 -10.48 8.12 -3.25
N VAL A 67 -11.81 8.25 -3.33
CA VAL A 67 -12.50 8.96 -4.43
C VAL A 67 -12.86 10.37 -3.98
N TRP A 68 -12.40 11.37 -4.71
CA TRP A 68 -12.60 12.77 -4.36
C TRP A 68 -13.85 13.32 -5.04
N LYS A 69 -14.99 13.22 -4.36
CA LYS A 69 -16.27 13.78 -4.84
C LYS A 69 -16.42 15.27 -4.55
N ASN A 70 -15.90 15.71 -3.40
CA ASN A 70 -16.10 17.05 -2.88
C ASN A 70 -14.78 17.74 -2.56
N GLY A 71 -14.77 19.06 -2.75
CA GLY A 71 -13.71 19.92 -2.23
C GLY A 71 -13.67 19.95 -0.70
N PHE A 72 -12.63 20.55 -0.15
CA PHE A 72 -12.50 20.79 1.28
C PHE A 72 -11.76 22.09 1.51
N LYS A 73 -12.37 23.01 2.26
CA LYS A 73 -11.93 24.40 2.35
C LYS A 73 -11.78 24.99 0.92
N ASN A 74 -10.62 25.53 0.58
CA ASN A 74 -10.36 26.17 -0.71
C ASN A 74 -9.76 25.24 -1.76
N MET A 75 -9.77 23.91 -1.54
CA MET A 75 -9.24 22.94 -2.50
C MET A 75 -10.37 22.22 -3.24
N SER A 76 -10.31 22.23 -4.56
CA SER A 76 -11.13 21.41 -5.45
C SER A 76 -10.86 19.91 -5.25
N PRO A 77 -11.76 19.02 -5.72
CA PRO A 77 -11.52 17.59 -5.64
C PRO A 77 -10.24 17.12 -6.33
N LEU A 78 -9.88 17.73 -7.47
CA LEU A 78 -8.66 17.40 -8.20
C LEU A 78 -7.40 17.84 -7.43
N GLU A 79 -7.37 19.06 -6.90
CA GLU A 79 -6.23 19.55 -6.11
C GLU A 79 -6.01 18.71 -4.85
N ARG A 80 -7.11 18.26 -4.21
CA ARG A 80 -7.04 17.31 -3.10
C ARG A 80 -6.41 16.01 -3.55
N CYS A 81 -6.87 15.44 -4.66
CA CYS A 81 -6.33 14.21 -5.21
C CYS A 81 -4.82 14.29 -5.45
N GLU A 82 -4.35 15.34 -6.12
CA GLU A 82 -2.93 15.52 -6.40
C GLU A 82 -2.11 15.69 -5.13
N THR A 83 -2.57 16.56 -4.22
CA THR A 83 -1.86 16.85 -2.97
C THR A 83 -1.78 15.62 -2.08
N VAL A 84 -2.89 14.91 -1.92
CA VAL A 84 -2.97 13.76 -1.03
C VAL A 84 -2.20 12.59 -1.60
N SER A 85 -2.31 12.31 -2.91
CA SER A 85 -1.52 11.24 -3.54
C SER A 85 -0.02 11.45 -3.40
N LYS A 86 0.46 12.70 -3.52
CA LYS A 86 1.87 13.05 -3.24
C LYS A 86 2.26 12.77 -1.79
N ARG A 87 1.38 13.03 -0.82
CA ARG A 87 1.62 12.72 0.60
C ARG A 87 1.65 11.22 0.87
N PHE A 88 0.78 10.44 0.22
CA PHE A 88 0.84 8.98 0.28
C PHE A 88 2.18 8.47 -0.27
N GLN A 89 2.60 8.96 -1.44
CA GLN A 89 3.89 8.60 -2.04
C GLN A 89 5.07 8.96 -1.12
N ALA A 90 5.07 10.18 -0.57
CA ALA A 90 6.11 10.61 0.35
C ALA A 90 6.14 9.76 1.63
N ALA A 91 4.96 9.44 2.20
CA ALA A 91 4.88 8.58 3.37
C ALA A 91 5.43 7.17 3.11
N TRP A 92 5.13 6.60 1.94
CA TRP A 92 5.69 5.32 1.52
C TRP A 92 7.22 5.38 1.36
N GLN A 93 7.72 6.41 0.67
CA GLN A 93 9.17 6.59 0.45
C GLN A 93 9.97 6.81 1.73
N ARG A 94 9.37 7.37 2.78
CA ARG A 94 10.01 7.48 4.10
C ARG A 94 10.20 6.13 4.79
N GLY A 95 9.51 5.07 4.35
CA GLY A 95 9.59 3.72 4.92
C GLY A 95 8.86 3.53 6.25
N ASP A 96 8.21 4.57 6.78
CA ASP A 96 7.50 4.55 8.07
C ASP A 96 5.98 4.40 7.94
N PHE A 97 5.45 4.24 6.71
CA PHE A 97 4.02 4.09 6.47
C PHE A 97 3.57 2.62 6.56
N LYS A 98 3.32 2.16 7.79
CA LYS A 98 2.85 0.78 8.06
C LYS A 98 1.35 0.71 8.33
N LYS A 99 0.76 1.77 8.88
CA LYS A 99 -0.64 1.86 9.27
C LYS A 99 -1.31 3.07 8.65
N PHE A 100 -2.46 2.87 8.01
CA PHE A 100 -3.36 3.94 7.61
C PHE A 100 -4.49 4.04 8.64
N ALA A 101 -4.53 5.13 9.41
CA ALA A 101 -5.38 5.23 10.59
C ALA A 101 -6.12 6.58 10.68
N PRO A 102 -7.34 6.59 11.24
CA PRO A 102 -8.07 7.81 11.55
C PRO A 102 -7.66 8.36 12.91
N GLN A 103 -7.61 9.68 13.03
CA GLN A 103 -7.50 10.41 14.29
C GLN A 103 -8.50 11.56 14.34
N SER A 104 -8.84 12.00 15.55
CA SER A 104 -9.70 13.16 15.77
C SER A 104 -8.86 14.35 16.20
N ASN A 105 -9.12 15.52 15.60
CA ASN A 105 -8.61 16.77 16.14
C ASN A 105 -9.59 17.28 17.21
N ASN A 106 -9.24 17.07 18.47
CA ASN A 106 -10.08 17.44 19.61
C ASN A 106 -10.36 18.94 19.71
N LYS A 107 -9.60 19.80 19.02
CA LYS A 107 -9.78 21.27 19.08
C LYS A 107 -10.85 21.78 18.11
N ASN A 108 -11.06 21.13 16.98
CA ASN A 108 -11.97 21.60 15.94
C ASN A 108 -12.91 20.52 15.37
N GLY A 109 -12.88 19.31 15.93
CA GLY A 109 -13.75 18.19 15.55
C GLY A 109 -13.43 17.56 14.19
N LEU A 110 -12.41 18.05 13.47
CA LEU A 110 -12.05 17.53 12.16
C LEU A 110 -11.47 16.12 12.26
N GLY A 111 -11.81 15.28 11.28
CA GLY A 111 -11.20 13.96 11.12
C GLY A 111 -9.89 14.07 10.36
N ILE A 112 -8.86 13.35 10.80
CA ILE A 112 -7.53 13.33 10.21
C ILE A 112 -7.20 11.89 9.82
N LEU A 113 -6.67 11.70 8.61
CA LEU A 113 -6.16 10.41 8.15
C LEU A 113 -4.64 10.46 8.09
N CYS A 114 -4.01 9.45 8.68
CA CYS A 114 -2.58 9.46 8.96
C CYS A 114 -1.86 8.22 8.43
N ALA A 115 -0.61 8.41 8.01
CA ALA A 115 0.38 7.38 7.77
C ALA A 115 1.24 7.21 9.02
N LEU A 116 1.08 6.09 9.73
CA LEU A 116 1.76 5.80 11.00
C LEU A 116 2.67 4.58 10.87
N SER A 117 3.72 4.53 11.69
CA SER A 117 4.63 3.38 11.75
C SER A 117 4.11 2.24 12.62
N PHE A 118 3.16 2.49 13.51
CA PHE A 118 2.48 1.49 14.31
C PHE A 118 1.14 2.04 14.83
N GLN A 119 0.26 1.15 15.28
CA GLN A 119 -1.05 1.52 15.81
C GLN A 119 -0.90 2.30 17.13
N GLY A 120 -1.64 3.39 17.29
CA GLY A 120 -1.62 4.20 18.51
C GLY A 120 -0.51 5.26 18.57
N LYS A 121 0.38 5.33 17.57
CA LYS A 121 1.30 6.47 17.42
C LYS A 121 0.50 7.78 17.26
N ALA A 122 0.94 8.85 17.94
CA ALA A 122 0.40 10.19 17.70
C ALA A 122 0.62 10.62 16.23
N CYS A 123 -0.41 11.20 15.62
CA CYS A 123 -0.30 11.74 14.27
C CYS A 123 0.26 13.16 14.30
N THR A 124 1.50 13.28 13.88
CA THR A 124 2.18 14.58 13.74
C THR A 124 1.94 15.14 12.34
N GLU A 125 2.28 16.41 12.09
CA GLU A 125 2.05 17.06 10.79
C GLU A 125 2.66 16.29 9.60
N LYS A 126 3.83 15.67 9.79
CA LYS A 126 4.47 14.84 8.75
C LYS A 126 3.71 13.55 8.44
N ASP A 127 2.90 13.08 9.39
CA ASP A 127 2.14 11.83 9.30
C ASP A 127 0.74 12.08 8.69
N ILE A 128 0.27 13.33 8.66
CA ILE A 128 -1.04 13.69 8.11
C ILE A 128 -1.04 13.52 6.60
N LEU A 129 -1.91 12.64 6.11
CA LEU A 129 -2.19 12.49 4.68
C LEU A 129 -3.24 13.53 4.28
N PHE A 130 -4.39 13.55 4.95
CA PHE A 130 -5.45 14.51 4.68
C PHE A 130 -6.44 14.68 5.82
N THR A 131 -7.27 15.72 5.71
CA THR A 131 -8.31 16.07 6.68
C THR A 131 -9.68 15.99 6.01
N VAL A 132 -10.68 15.59 6.80
CA VAL A 132 -12.10 15.47 6.43
C VAL A 132 -12.98 16.20 7.42
N LYS A 133 -14.29 16.29 7.16
CA LYS A 133 -15.18 17.22 7.89
C LYS A 133 -15.32 16.86 9.36
N ASN A 134 -15.26 15.57 9.70
CA ASN A 134 -15.36 15.12 11.09
C ASN A 134 -14.71 13.75 11.30
N ALA A 135 -14.51 13.38 12.57
CA ALA A 135 -13.92 12.11 12.96
C ALA A 135 -14.71 10.89 12.45
N ASN A 136 -16.05 10.98 12.38
CA ASN A 136 -16.89 9.89 11.86
C ASN A 136 -16.61 9.61 10.38
N GLU A 137 -16.44 10.65 9.57
CA GLU A 137 -16.06 10.54 8.17
C GLU A 137 -14.68 9.90 8.01
N ALA A 138 -13.72 10.23 8.89
CA ALA A 138 -12.40 9.61 8.89
C ALA A 138 -12.47 8.10 9.21
N ASN A 139 -13.21 7.74 10.26
CA ASN A 139 -13.44 6.34 10.62
C ASN A 139 -14.14 5.58 9.49
N LYS A 140 -15.13 6.19 8.84
CA LYS A 140 -15.86 5.58 7.73
C LYS A 140 -14.95 5.30 6.53
N ILE A 141 -14.05 6.22 6.17
CA ILE A 141 -13.10 6.01 5.06
C ILE A 141 -12.24 4.77 5.30
N VAL A 142 -11.71 4.62 6.52
CA VAL A 142 -10.88 3.46 6.87
C VAL A 142 -11.69 2.17 6.89
N ALA A 143 -12.92 2.21 7.44
CA ALA A 143 -13.81 1.07 7.45
C ALA A 143 -14.22 0.64 6.03
N ASP A 144 -14.63 1.57 5.16
CA ASP A 144 -15.05 1.29 3.79
C ASP A 144 -13.87 0.70 2.98
N LEU A 145 -12.66 1.25 3.14
CA LEU A 145 -11.47 0.70 2.49
C LEU A 145 -11.14 -0.70 3.03
N TYR A 146 -11.20 -0.92 4.34
CA TYR A 146 -10.99 -2.23 4.94
C TYR A 146 -11.99 -3.27 4.41
N GLN A 147 -13.28 -2.91 4.35
CA GLN A 147 -14.33 -3.77 3.78
C GLN A 147 -14.07 -4.07 2.30
N SER A 148 -13.61 -3.08 1.52
CA SER A 148 -13.23 -3.31 0.12
C SER A 148 -12.09 -4.32 -0.03
N LEU A 149 -11.14 -4.35 0.91
CA LEU A 149 -10.02 -5.32 0.90
C LEU A 149 -10.48 -6.73 1.29
N GLN A 150 -11.38 -6.82 2.26
CA GLN A 150 -11.98 -8.08 2.70
C GLN A 150 -12.89 -8.68 1.62
N ASN A 151 -13.66 -7.87 0.91
CA ASN A 151 -14.53 -8.34 -0.16
C ASN A 151 -13.75 -8.75 -1.42
N ALA A 152 -12.57 -8.15 -1.66
CA ALA A 152 -11.63 -8.62 -2.68
C ALA A 152 -10.96 -9.97 -2.29
N THR A 153 -11.01 -10.34 -1.01
CA THR A 153 -10.33 -11.52 -0.43
C THR A 153 -11.30 -12.27 0.47
N VAL A 154 -12.28 -12.96 -0.11
CA VAL A 154 -13.36 -13.71 0.57
C VAL A 154 -13.03 -14.16 2.02
N GLY A 155 -13.75 -13.60 3.00
CA GLY A 155 -14.13 -14.32 4.22
C GLY A 155 -13.22 -14.22 5.47
N ARG A 156 -12.79 -13.03 5.92
CA ARG A 156 -12.25 -12.88 7.29
C ARG A 156 -13.28 -12.19 8.21
N PRO A 157 -13.47 -12.65 9.45
CA PRO A 157 -14.47 -12.09 10.36
C PRO A 157 -14.15 -10.64 10.77
N ILE A 158 -15.22 -9.87 10.96
CA ILE A 158 -15.20 -8.49 11.46
C ILE A 158 -14.86 -8.52 12.96
N TYR A 159 -13.72 -7.95 13.35
CA TYR A 159 -13.42 -7.69 14.77
C TYR A 159 -13.79 -6.24 15.12
N GLN A 160 -15.01 -6.05 15.64
CA GLN A 160 -15.49 -4.79 16.23
C GLN A 160 -15.08 -4.71 17.71
N SER A 161 -13.78 -4.59 18.01
CA SER A 161 -13.34 -4.31 19.38
C SER A 161 -11.91 -3.77 19.43
N SER A 162 -11.73 -2.51 19.05
CA SER A 162 -10.76 -1.58 19.66
C SER A 162 -10.93 -0.19 19.02
N SER A 163 -10.68 0.85 19.79
CA SER A 163 -11.11 2.23 19.63
C SER A 163 -10.55 3.03 18.43
N SER A 164 -10.09 2.39 17.36
CA SER A 164 -9.87 2.99 16.02
C SER A 164 -9.36 1.92 15.06
N GLN A 165 -10.17 1.56 14.07
CA GLN A 165 -9.74 0.66 13.00
C GLN A 165 -8.60 1.31 12.19
N SER A 166 -7.58 0.53 11.81
CA SER A 166 -6.54 0.95 10.88
C SER A 166 -6.27 -0.13 9.85
N ILE A 167 -5.71 0.25 8.72
CA ILE A 167 -5.33 -0.67 7.65
C ILE A 167 -3.82 -0.91 7.72
N ASP A 168 -3.42 -2.19 7.68
CA ASP A 168 -2.02 -2.57 7.49
C ASP A 168 -1.64 -2.40 6.02
N MET A 169 -0.63 -1.55 5.78
CA MET A 169 -0.23 -1.22 4.42
C MET A 169 0.47 -2.38 3.74
N GLN A 170 1.15 -3.29 4.45
CA GLN A 170 1.77 -4.45 3.81
C GLN A 170 0.72 -5.47 3.40
N GLU A 171 -0.31 -5.70 4.23
CA GLU A 171 -1.44 -6.55 3.86
C GLU A 171 -2.15 -6.02 2.62
N LEU A 172 -2.40 -4.71 2.57
CA LEU A 172 -2.93 -4.04 1.39
C LEU A 172 -2.06 -4.32 0.15
N ILE A 173 -0.77 -4.00 0.20
CA ILE A 173 0.15 -4.14 -0.94
C ILE A 173 0.26 -5.60 -1.42
N ASN A 174 0.36 -6.56 -0.50
CA ASN A 174 0.40 -7.98 -0.86
C ASN A 174 -0.89 -8.43 -1.56
N GLY A 175 -2.05 -7.94 -1.11
CA GLY A 175 -3.33 -8.21 -1.77
C GLY A 175 -3.44 -7.63 -3.19
N ILE A 176 -2.69 -6.57 -3.50
CA ILE A 176 -2.59 -6.02 -4.86
C ILE A 176 -1.74 -6.95 -5.73
N SER A 177 -0.53 -7.29 -5.26
CA SER A 177 0.39 -8.14 -6.00
C SER A 177 -0.22 -9.50 -6.35
N ASN A 178 -0.83 -10.16 -5.37
CA ASN A 178 -1.35 -11.52 -5.52
C ASN A 178 -2.67 -11.60 -6.30
N SER A 179 -3.34 -10.48 -6.56
CA SER A 179 -4.57 -10.47 -7.38
C SER A 179 -4.33 -10.63 -8.89
N THR A 180 -3.07 -10.78 -9.30
CA THR A 180 -2.65 -10.95 -10.71
C THR A 180 -2.48 -12.43 -11.11
N ASP A 181 -2.51 -13.37 -10.17
CA ASP A 181 -2.32 -14.81 -10.43
C ASP A 181 -3.64 -15.59 -10.65
N LYS A 182 -4.76 -14.90 -10.93
CA LYS A 182 -6.08 -15.52 -11.14
C LYS A 182 -6.71 -15.16 -12.47
#